data_AF-A0A355WLA9-F1
#
_entry.id   AF-A0A355WLA9-F1
#
_cell.length_a   1.000
_cell.length_b   1.000
_cell.length_c   1.000
_cell.angle_alpha   90.00
_cell.angle_beta   90.00
_cell.angle_gamma   90.00
#
_symmetry.space_group_name_H-M   'P 1'
#
loop_
_entity.id
_entity.type
_entity.pdbx_description
1 polymer ?
#
loop_
_entity_poly.entity_id
_entity_poly.type
_entity_poly.pdbx_seq_one_letter_code
_entity_poly.pdbx_strand_id
1 'polypeptide(L)'
;MMDAGNFMLDWIGRQLAKRLTKVSPRYKPYTPSDYATLCDTLRPGDVLLIEGNQFVSASIKYLTQSTWSHAAFFIGDALPEPADGSERPRLIEVNL
;
A
#
# COMPACT_ATOMS: atom_id res chain seq x y z
N MET A 1 -29.47 24.38 -13.75
CA MET A 1 -28.20 25.02 -14.14
C MET A 1 -27.16 24.66 -13.08
N MET A 2 -26.69 23.41 -13.11
CA MET A 2 -25.68 22.85 -12.21
C MET A 2 -24.73 22.01 -13.09
N ASP A 3 -23.50 21.83 -12.62
CA ASP A 3 -22.57 20.76 -13.06
C ASP A 3 -21.51 20.99 -14.15
N ALA A 4 -21.26 22.21 -14.67
CA ALA A 4 -20.05 22.40 -15.49
C ALA A 4 -18.77 22.46 -14.62
N GLY A 5 -18.82 23.21 -13.51
CA GLY A 5 -17.68 23.39 -12.60
C GLY A 5 -17.34 22.11 -11.83
N ASN A 6 -18.35 21.34 -11.43
CA ASN A 6 -18.15 20.09 -10.69
C ASN A 6 -17.52 19.01 -11.60
N PHE A 7 -17.92 18.95 -12.87
CA PHE A 7 -17.33 18.02 -13.84
C PHE A 7 -15.85 18.33 -14.15
N MET A 8 -15.49 19.61 -14.26
CA MET A 8 -14.10 20.01 -14.46
C MET A 8 -13.23 19.69 -13.24
N LEU A 9 -13.72 19.99 -12.03
CA LEU A 9 -13.00 19.66 -10.79
C LEU A 9 -12.86 18.15 -10.61
N ASP A 10 -13.92 17.38 -10.89
CA ASP A 10 -13.88 15.92 -10.87
C ASP A 10 -12.89 15.34 -11.88
N TRP A 11 -12.83 15.92 -13.08
CA TRP A 11 -11.88 15.47 -14.12
C TRP A 11 -10.44 15.77 -13.71
N ILE A 12 -10.17 16.96 -13.19
CA ILE A 12 -8.85 17.34 -12.67
C ILE A 12 -8.48 16.45 -11.49
N GLY A 13 -9.40 16.22 -10.55
CA GLY A 13 -9.19 15.36 -9.38
C GLY A 13 -8.86 13.92 -9.78
N ARG A 14 -9.58 13.35 -10.75
CA ARG A 14 -9.29 12.01 -11.30
C ARG A 14 -7.93 11.95 -12.00
N GLN A 15 -7.52 13.02 -12.70
CA GLN A 15 -6.20 13.06 -13.33
C GLN A 15 -5.07 13.20 -12.31
N LEU A 16 -5.29 13.97 -11.25
CA LEU A 16 -4.36 14.08 -10.13
C LEU A 16 -4.21 12.72 -9.45
N ALA A 17 -5.32 12.08 -9.07
CA ALA A 17 -5.34 10.74 -8.48
C ALA A 17 -4.58 9.74 -9.36
N LYS A 18 -4.85 9.70 -10.67
CA LYS A 18 -4.13 8.84 -11.62
C LYS A 18 -2.63 9.09 -11.66
N ARG A 19 -2.18 10.34 -11.50
CA ARG A 19 -0.75 10.66 -11.42
C ARG A 19 -0.14 10.29 -10.08
N LEU A 20 -0.89 10.44 -8.98
CA LEU A 20 -0.47 10.11 -7.62
C LEU A 20 -0.32 8.59 -7.43
N THR A 21 -1.19 7.79 -8.04
CA THR A 21 -1.11 6.32 -8.04
C THR A 21 -0.13 5.78 -9.10
N LYS A 22 0.47 6.65 -9.93
CA LYS A 22 1.42 6.21 -10.96
C LYS A 22 2.70 5.70 -10.30
N VAL A 23 2.97 4.42 -10.48
CA VAL A 23 4.15 3.72 -9.95
C VAL A 23 5.43 4.33 -10.51
N SER A 24 6.39 4.64 -9.64
CA SER A 24 7.72 5.09 -10.04
C SER A 24 8.50 3.91 -10.65
N PRO A 25 9.07 4.02 -11.86
CA PRO A 25 9.74 2.90 -12.55
C PRO A 25 11.03 2.40 -11.90
N ARG A 26 11.49 3.00 -10.78
CA ARG A 26 12.87 2.89 -10.31
C ARG A 26 13.08 2.07 -9.04
N TYR A 27 12.17 1.15 -8.70
CA TYR A 27 12.34 0.31 -7.52
C TYR A 27 12.97 -1.05 -7.86
N LYS A 28 14.16 -1.31 -7.30
CA LYS A 28 14.67 -2.66 -7.08
C LYS A 28 14.47 -2.99 -5.61
N PRO A 29 13.78 -4.08 -5.24
CA PRO A 29 13.69 -4.51 -3.84
C PRO A 29 15.11 -4.67 -3.29
N TYR A 30 15.46 -3.92 -2.26
CA TYR A 30 16.79 -3.99 -1.64
C TYR A 30 16.91 -5.18 -0.67
N THR A 31 15.81 -5.86 -0.38
CA THR A 31 15.74 -6.93 0.61
C THR A 31 15.08 -8.16 -0.02
N PRO A 32 15.81 -9.26 -0.25
CA PRO A 32 15.19 -10.55 -0.47
C PRO A 32 14.67 -11.01 0.90
N SER A 33 13.49 -10.53 1.31
CA SER A 33 12.83 -11.06 2.49
C SER A 33 12.29 -12.43 2.11
N ASP A 34 12.86 -13.49 2.69
CA ASP A 34 12.23 -14.80 2.68
C ASP A 34 10.87 -14.67 3.37
N TYR A 35 9.81 -14.62 2.55
CA TYR A 35 8.44 -14.41 3.00
C TYR A 35 8.02 -15.48 4.01
N ALA A 36 8.46 -16.72 3.82
CA ALA A 36 8.16 -17.82 4.73
C ALA A 36 8.78 -17.58 6.12
N THR A 37 10.07 -17.24 6.16
CA THR A 37 10.75 -16.88 7.43
C THR A 37 10.10 -15.65 8.09
N LEU A 38 9.71 -14.64 7.30
CA LEU A 38 9.02 -13.47 7.84
C LEU A 38 7.69 -13.87 8.50
N CYS A 39 6.87 -14.66 7.82
CA CYS A 39 5.61 -15.16 8.37
C CYS A 39 5.79 -16.01 9.63
N ASP A 40 6.85 -16.82 9.71
CA ASP A 40 7.15 -17.63 10.91
C ASP A 40 7.56 -16.78 12.12
N THR A 41 8.12 -15.58 11.89
CA THR A 41 8.54 -14.68 12.97
C THR A 41 7.45 -13.73 13.45
N LEU A 42 6.46 -13.43 12.61
CA LEU A 42 5.40 -12.47 12.89
C LEU A 42 4.34 -13.03 13.84
N ARG A 43 3.88 -12.18 14.75
CA ARG A 43 2.80 -12.48 15.68
C ARG A 43 1.58 -11.59 15.39
N PRO A 44 0.35 -12.10 15.53
CA PRO A 44 -0.84 -11.26 15.42
C PRO A 44 -0.71 -10.02 16.31
N GLY A 45 -0.85 -8.83 15.72
CA GLY A 45 -0.58 -7.56 16.41
C GLY A 45 0.63 -6.79 15.88
N ASP A 46 1.54 -7.46 15.19
CA ASP A 46 2.74 -6.81 14.64
C ASP A 46 2.37 -5.85 13.49
N VAL A 47 3.10 -4.74 13.40
CA VAL A 47 2.96 -3.75 12.33
C VAL A 47 4.21 -3.78 11.45
N LEU A 48 4.01 -4.10 10.18
CA LEU A 48 5.06 -4.08 9.17
C LEU A 48 5.13 -2.70 8.54
N LEU A 49 6.32 -2.10 8.51
CA LEU A 49 6.59 -0.88 7.75
C LEU A 49 7.08 -1.25 6.35
N ILE A 50 6.45 -0.66 5.34
CA ILE A 50 6.66 -1.03 3.94
C ILE A 50 7.14 0.20 3.16
N GLU A 51 8.12 -0.05 2.31
CA GLU A 51 8.58 0.93 1.34
C GLU A 51 7.67 0.90 0.09
N GLY A 52 6.77 1.87 -0.01
CA GLY A 52 5.90 2.04 -1.18
C GLY A 52 6.64 2.69 -2.35
N ASN A 53 6.19 2.38 -3.56
CA ASN A 53 6.79 2.82 -4.82
C ASN A 53 5.91 3.81 -5.62
N GLN A 54 4.83 4.30 -5.03
CA GLN A 54 3.91 5.26 -5.65
C GLN A 54 4.37 6.71 -5.43
N PHE A 55 3.81 7.66 -6.18
CA PHE A 55 4.15 9.08 -5.98
C PHE A 55 3.74 9.57 -4.59
N VAL A 56 2.60 9.13 -4.07
CA VAL A 56 2.19 9.40 -2.68
C VAL A 56 3.25 8.86 -1.71
N SER A 57 3.79 7.67 -1.95
CA SER A 57 4.88 7.10 -1.16
C SER A 57 6.13 7.99 -1.17
N ALA A 58 6.51 8.53 -2.34
CA ALA A 58 7.63 9.45 -2.46
C ALA A 58 7.42 10.75 -1.66
N SER A 59 6.20 11.31 -1.71
CA SER A 59 5.84 12.50 -0.91
C SER A 59 5.91 12.22 0.59
N ILE A 60 5.37 11.09 1.05
CA ILE A 60 5.42 10.70 2.47
C ILE A 60 6.88 10.55 2.93
N LYS A 61 7.70 9.81 2.17
CA LYS A 61 9.13 9.63 2.49
C LYS A 61 9.86 10.96 2.57
N TYR A 62 9.63 11.84 1.59
CA TYR A 62 10.26 13.16 1.53
C TYR A 62 9.84 14.04 2.71
N LEU A 63 8.56 14.10 3.06
CA LEU A 63 8.07 14.95 4.14
C LEU A 63 8.49 14.45 5.53
N THR A 64 8.49 13.14 5.72
CA THR A 64 8.79 12.52 7.02
C THR A 64 10.28 12.26 7.23
N GLN A 65 11.10 12.39 6.18
CA GLN A 65 12.51 11.96 6.17
C GLN A 65 12.67 10.48 6.59
N SER A 66 11.66 9.66 6.31
CA SER A 66 11.63 8.22 6.58
C SER A 66 11.71 7.43 5.27
N THR A 67 12.30 6.24 5.30
CA THR A 67 12.25 5.30 4.17
C THR A 67 10.89 4.60 4.07
N TRP A 68 10.13 4.57 5.16
CA TRP A 68 8.83 3.91 5.24
C TRP A 68 7.72 4.83 4.75
N SER A 69 6.88 4.34 3.86
CA SER A 69 5.73 5.11 3.39
C SER A 69 4.38 4.50 3.71
N HIS A 70 4.33 3.18 3.95
CA HIS A 70 3.11 2.44 4.24
C HIS A 70 3.31 1.57 5.47
N ALA A 71 2.21 1.14 6.06
CA ALA A 71 2.20 0.20 7.18
C ALA A 71 1.08 -0.83 6.97
N ALA A 72 1.35 -2.08 7.32
CA ALA A 72 0.37 -3.16 7.30
C ALA A 72 0.30 -3.85 8.67
N PHE A 73 -0.90 -4.17 9.10
CA PHE A 73 -1.18 -4.87 10.36
C PHE A 73 -1.27 -6.38 10.12
N PHE A 74 -0.46 -7.15 10.83
CA PHE A 74 -0.48 -8.60 10.73
C PHE A 74 -1.54 -9.21 11.64
N ILE A 75 -2.47 -9.93 11.04
CA ILE A 75 -3.61 -10.56 11.73
C ILE A 75 -3.46 -12.07 11.92
N GLY A 76 -2.39 -12.66 11.38
CA GLY A 76 -2.20 -14.11 11.36
C GLY A 76 -3.38 -14.83 10.73
N ASP A 77 -3.95 -15.77 11.48
CA ASP A 77 -4.98 -16.69 11.02
C ASP A 77 -6.43 -16.23 11.35
N ALA A 78 -6.67 -14.92 11.42
CA ALA A 78 -7.97 -14.38 11.83
C ALA A 78 -9.09 -14.49 10.76
N LEU A 79 -8.75 -14.47 9.46
CA LEU A 79 -9.71 -14.58 8.35
C LEU A 79 -9.89 -16.03 7.91
N PRO A 80 -11.04 -16.55 7.45
CA PRO A 80 -11.15 -17.96 7.03
C PRO A 80 -10.19 -18.33 5.88
N GLU A 81 -9.89 -19.62 5.74
CA GLU A 81 -9.11 -20.12 4.59
C GLU A 81 -9.86 -19.87 3.28
N PRO A 82 -9.19 -19.34 2.22
CA PRO A 82 -9.81 -19.12 0.94
C PRO A 82 -10.30 -20.42 0.28
N ALA A 83 -11.53 -20.43 -0.22
CA ALA A 83 -12.12 -21.61 -0.88
C ALA A 83 -11.47 -21.95 -2.24
N ASP A 84 -10.75 -20.99 -2.82
CA ASP A 84 -10.05 -21.13 -4.10
C ASP A 84 -8.61 -21.66 -3.96
N GLY A 85 -8.16 -21.96 -2.73
CA GLY A 85 -6.81 -22.43 -2.45
C GLY A 85 -5.73 -21.36 -2.63
N SER A 86 -6.12 -20.09 -2.77
CA SER A 86 -5.19 -18.97 -2.76
C SER A 86 -4.56 -18.79 -1.38
N GLU A 87 -3.44 -18.06 -1.35
CA GLU A 87 -2.79 -17.74 -0.09
C GLU A 87 -3.70 -16.89 0.79
N ARG A 88 -3.85 -17.31 2.05
CA ARG A 88 -4.68 -16.61 3.04
C ARG A 88 -4.16 -15.17 3.21
N PRO A 89 -5.00 -14.13 3.06
CA PRO A 89 -4.58 -12.78 3.36
C PRO A 89 -4.32 -12.62 4.87
N ARG A 90 -3.08 -12.29 5.24
CA ARG A 90 -2.65 -12.11 6.66
C ARG A 90 -2.26 -10.68 7.02
N LEU A 91 -2.31 -9.76 6.06
CA LEU A 91 -1.94 -8.36 6.21
C LEU A 91 -3.14 -7.47 5.87
N ILE A 92 -3.40 -6.50 6.73
CA ILE A 92 -4.38 -5.45 6.50
C ILE A 92 -3.63 -4.14 6.28
N GLU A 93 -3.84 -3.50 5.13
CA GLU A 93 -3.33 -2.16 4.84
C GLU A 93 -4.48 -1.20 4.52
N VAL A 94 -4.20 0.10 4.67
CA VAL A 94 -5.13 1.15 4.24
C VAL A 94 -4.83 1.48 2.79
N ASN A 95 -5.86 1.42 1.94
CA ASN A 95 -5.78 1.94 0.57
C ASN A 95 -5.60 3.46 0.62
N LEU A 96 -4.51 3.95 0.01
CA LEU A 96 -4.20 5.38 -0.15
C LEU A 96 -4.60 5.90 -1.53
#